data_AF-A0AAW3FS95-F1
#
_entry.id   AF-A0AAW3FS95-F1
#
_cell.length_a   1.000
_cell.length_b   1.000
_cell.length_c   1.000
_cell.angle_alpha   90.00
_cell.angle_beta   90.00
_cell.angle_gamma   90.00
#
_symmetry.space_group_name_H-M   'P 1'
#
loop_
_entity.id
_entity.type
_entity.pdbx_description
1 polymer ?
#
loop_
_entity_poly.entity_id
_entity_poly.type
_entity_poly.pdbx_seq_one_letter_code
_entity_poly.pdbx_strand_id
1 'polypeptide(L)'
;MNIEEINSEILKVNNYLKKCLWMDFEFASVDGGDIVVAGRIDTSYDEFAINIDFRKPYYLSSLLYWNLNNSKPFIELVAGKEMWKVIDKYQVEEGNYIFKINAEDFDTAPIIIASKGLKAEIINKDPF
;
A
#
# COMPACT_ATOMS: atom_id res chain seq x y z
N MET A 1 -6.09 -14.30 3.60
CA MET A 1 -5.45 -14.67 2.32
C MET A 1 -4.22 -15.47 2.65
N ASN A 2 -3.76 -16.33 1.75
CA ASN A 2 -2.46 -16.99 1.91
C ASN A 2 -1.34 -16.09 1.37
N ILE A 3 -0.09 -16.49 1.60
CA ILE A 3 1.08 -15.68 1.22
C ILE A 3 1.23 -15.57 -0.31
N GLU A 4 0.83 -16.59 -1.07
CA GLU A 4 0.86 -16.60 -2.53
C GLU A 4 -0.09 -15.56 -3.13
N GLU A 5 -1.32 -15.49 -2.60
CA GLU A 5 -2.33 -14.49 -2.96
C GLU A 5 -1.84 -13.07 -2.64
N ILE A 6 -1.25 -12.86 -1.46
CA ILE A 6 -0.68 -11.57 -1.06
C ILE A 6 0.42 -11.14 -2.03
N ASN A 7 1.37 -12.03 -2.33
CA ASN A 7 2.46 -11.73 -3.25
C ASN A 7 1.95 -11.44 -4.67
N SER A 8 0.90 -12.12 -5.11
CA SER A 8 0.25 -11.86 -6.40
C SER A 8 -0.34 -10.45 -6.47
N GLU A 9 -1.06 -10.02 -5.42
CA GLU A 9 -1.64 -8.67 -5.35
C GLU A 9 -0.57 -7.58 -5.22
N ILE A 10 0.49 -7.80 -4.43
CA ILE A 10 1.66 -6.90 -4.37
C ILE A 10 2.30 -6.75 -5.75
N LEU A 11 2.52 -7.86 -6.45
CA LEU A 11 3.13 -7.85 -7.78
C LEU A 11 2.24 -7.11 -8.79
N LYS A 12 0.92 -7.30 -8.71
CA LYS A 12 -0.06 -6.59 -9.52
C LYS A 12 0.02 -5.07 -9.32
N VAL A 13 0.02 -4.60 -8.06
CA VAL A 13 0.16 -3.18 -7.72
C VAL A 13 1.47 -2.62 -8.28
N ASN A 14 2.60 -3.27 -7.96
CA ASN A 14 3.91 -2.79 -8.37
C ASN A 14 4.08 -2.77 -9.90
N ASN A 15 3.59 -3.78 -10.61
CA ASN A 15 3.66 -3.83 -12.08
C ASN A 15 2.81 -2.75 -12.75
N TYR A 16 1.65 -2.42 -12.17
CA TYR A 16 0.82 -1.35 -12.65
C TYR A 16 1.50 0.02 -12.44
N LEU A 17 1.92 0.30 -11.20
CA LEU A 17 2.49 1.59 -10.84
C LEU A 17 3.86 1.85 -11.48
N LYS A 18 4.63 0.80 -11.80
CA LYS A 18 5.90 0.94 -12.54
C LYS A 18 5.74 1.59 -13.92
N LYS A 19 4.55 1.56 -14.51
CA LYS A 19 4.25 2.20 -15.81
C LYS A 19 3.96 3.70 -15.66
N CYS A 20 3.67 4.15 -14.44
CA CYS A 20 3.27 5.52 -14.17
C CYS A 20 4.51 6.36 -13.86
N LEU A 21 4.61 7.54 -14.46
CA LEU A 21 5.68 8.49 -14.13
C LEU A 21 5.39 9.20 -12.81
N TRP A 22 4.12 9.43 -12.52
CA TRP A 22 3.62 10.18 -11.38
C TRP A 22 2.29 9.59 -10.92
N MET A 23 1.96 9.72 -9.64
CA MET A 23 0.62 9.43 -9.11
C MET A 23 0.49 10.03 -7.71
N ASP A 24 -0.64 10.65 -7.43
CA ASP A 24 -1.00 11.12 -6.09
C ASP A 24 -1.80 10.05 -5.38
N PHE A 25 -1.48 9.81 -4.10
CA PHE A 25 -2.15 8.85 -3.26
C PHE A 25 -2.74 9.50 -2.01
N GLU A 26 -3.89 8.98 -1.62
CA GLU A 26 -4.58 9.33 -0.38
C GLU A 26 -5.36 8.13 0.16
N PHE A 27 -5.91 8.27 1.36
CA PHE A 27 -6.88 7.32 1.87
C PHE A 27 -8.29 7.67 1.40
N ALA A 28 -8.91 6.79 0.62
CA ALA A 28 -10.33 6.88 0.29
C ALA A 28 -11.21 6.44 1.48
N SER A 29 -10.73 5.52 2.31
CA SER A 29 -11.36 5.14 3.58
C SER A 29 -10.35 4.61 4.59
N VAL A 30 -10.63 4.85 5.88
CA VAL A 30 -9.92 4.25 7.03
C VAL A 30 -10.95 3.93 8.10
N ASP A 31 -11.23 2.66 8.29
CA ASP A 31 -12.08 2.18 9.39
C ASP A 31 -11.61 0.82 9.93
N GLY A 32 -12.38 0.22 10.85
CA GLY A 32 -12.01 -1.06 11.48
C GLY A 32 -12.22 -2.28 10.58
N GLY A 33 -12.94 -2.12 9.46
CA GLY A 33 -13.10 -3.14 8.43
C GLY A 33 -11.98 -3.06 7.40
N ASP A 34 -11.76 -1.87 6.86
CA ASP A 34 -10.94 -1.67 5.66
C ASP A 34 -10.08 -0.40 5.77
N ILE A 35 -8.88 -0.46 5.20
CA ILE A 35 -8.14 0.75 4.77
C ILE A 35 -8.06 0.70 3.25
N VAL A 36 -8.56 1.73 2.58
CA VAL A 36 -8.47 1.86 1.12
C VAL A 36 -7.53 2.99 0.77
N VAL A 37 -6.38 2.63 0.19
CA VAL A 37 -5.47 3.58 -0.46
C VAL A 37 -5.90 3.73 -1.91
N ALA A 38 -6.12 4.96 -2.36
CA ALA A 38 -6.53 5.26 -3.72
C ALA A 38 -5.48 6.14 -4.41
N GLY A 39 -5.20 5.83 -5.67
CA GLY A 39 -4.24 6.56 -6.50
C GLY A 39 -4.91 7.21 -7.70
N ARG A 40 -4.54 8.46 -8.01
CA ARG A 40 -5.00 9.22 -9.17
C ARG A 40 -3.85 9.98 -9.81
N ILE A 41 -4.02 10.34 -11.09
CA ILE A 41 -2.97 11.03 -11.86
C ILE A 41 -2.48 12.27 -11.13
N ASP A 42 -3.42 13.13 -10.74
CA ASP A 42 -3.20 14.25 -9.85
C ASP A 42 -4.53 14.57 -9.17
N THR A 43 -4.47 15.22 -8.02
CA THR A 43 -5.63 15.75 -7.28
C THR A 43 -6.63 16.58 -8.09
N SER A 44 -6.28 17.13 -9.26
CA SER A 44 -7.25 17.80 -10.16
C SER A 44 -8.22 16.84 -10.86
N TYR A 45 -7.93 15.53 -10.87
CA TYR A 45 -8.81 14.50 -11.39
C TYR A 45 -9.65 13.88 -10.26
N ASP A 46 -10.96 13.79 -10.49
CA ASP A 46 -11.90 13.18 -9.53
C ASP A 46 -11.87 11.65 -9.56
N GLU A 47 -11.34 11.04 -10.63
CA GLU A 47 -11.36 9.60 -10.83
C GLU A 47 -10.08 8.93 -10.33
N PHE A 48 -10.23 7.94 -9.44
CA PHE A 48 -9.14 7.06 -9.04
C PHE A 48 -8.81 6.07 -10.14
N ALA A 49 -7.51 5.85 -10.35
CA ALA A 49 -6.97 4.91 -11.32
C ALA A 49 -6.72 3.52 -10.70
N ILE A 50 -6.46 3.47 -9.39
CA ILE A 50 -6.25 2.25 -8.62
C ILE A 50 -6.79 2.41 -7.19
N ASN A 51 -7.38 1.34 -6.67
CA ASN A 51 -7.72 1.19 -5.26
C ASN A 51 -6.98 -0.01 -4.67
N ILE A 52 -6.49 0.13 -3.45
CA ILE A 52 -5.75 -0.89 -2.71
C ILE A 52 -6.40 -1.06 -1.34
N ASP A 53 -7.15 -2.14 -1.19
CA ASP A 53 -7.92 -2.51 0.00
C ASP A 53 -7.07 -3.40 0.93
N PHE A 54 -6.72 -2.86 2.10
CA PHE A 54 -6.11 -3.58 3.20
C PHE A 54 -7.20 -4.06 4.17
N ARG A 55 -7.45 -5.37 4.12
CA ARG A 55 -8.61 -5.98 4.77
C ARG A 55 -8.34 -6.33 6.22
N LYS A 56 -9.28 -5.95 7.10
CA LYS A 56 -9.21 -6.15 8.55
C LYS A 56 -7.89 -5.60 9.07
N PRO A 57 -7.68 -4.27 8.98
CA PRO A 57 -6.45 -3.64 9.40
C PRO A 57 -6.28 -3.80 10.91
N TYR A 58 -5.04 -4.00 11.32
CA TYR A 58 -4.63 -4.06 12.72
C TYR A 58 -3.88 -2.79 13.13
N TYR A 59 -3.01 -2.29 12.25
CA TYR A 59 -2.16 -1.14 12.52
C TYR A 59 -1.95 -0.30 11.27
N LEU A 60 -1.90 1.02 11.47
CA LEU A 60 -1.60 2.01 10.44
C LEU A 60 -0.65 3.08 11.02
N SER A 61 0.47 3.30 10.32
CA SER A 61 1.32 4.48 10.46
C SER A 61 1.51 5.06 9.08
N SER A 62 1.11 6.32 8.84
CA SER A 62 1.10 6.85 7.49
C SER A 62 1.18 8.37 7.43
N LEU A 63 1.56 8.86 6.24
CA LEU A 63 1.22 10.18 5.74
C LEU A 63 -0.25 10.21 5.32
N LEU A 64 -0.90 11.38 5.30
CA LEU A 64 -2.27 11.51 4.79
C LEU A 64 -2.32 11.60 3.26
N TYR A 65 -1.29 12.19 2.66
CA TYR A 65 -1.11 12.38 1.23
C TYR A 65 0.35 12.11 0.86
N TRP A 66 0.60 11.49 -0.28
CA TRP A 66 1.95 11.24 -0.78
C TRP A 66 1.96 10.96 -2.28
N ASN A 67 3.15 11.07 -2.89
CA ASN A 67 3.35 10.84 -4.31
C ASN A 67 4.13 9.54 -4.56
N LEU A 68 3.93 8.97 -5.74
CA LEU A 68 4.59 7.76 -6.20
C LEU A 68 6.12 7.94 -6.26
N ASN A 69 6.86 7.06 -5.58
CA ASN A 69 8.27 6.88 -5.87
C ASN A 69 8.46 5.87 -7.01
N ASN A 70 8.68 6.36 -8.24
CA ASN A 70 8.86 5.49 -9.41
C ASN A 70 10.23 4.80 -9.48
N SER A 71 11.16 5.08 -8.55
CA SER A 71 12.49 4.46 -8.50
C SER A 71 12.56 3.24 -7.58
N LYS A 72 11.50 2.94 -6.83
CA LYS A 72 11.39 1.81 -5.89
C LYS A 72 10.08 1.05 -6.12
N PRO A 73 9.94 -0.21 -5.68
CA PRO A 73 8.63 -0.85 -5.60
C PRO A 73 7.70 0.00 -4.74
N PHE A 74 6.45 0.21 -5.17
CA PHE A 74 5.49 1.01 -4.40
C PHE A 74 5.18 0.35 -3.05
N ILE A 75 4.91 -0.95 -3.06
CA ILE A 75 4.55 -1.73 -1.87
C ILE A 75 5.42 -2.97 -1.74
N GLU A 76 5.84 -3.27 -0.51
CA GLU A 76 6.64 -4.45 -0.18
C GLU A 76 6.08 -5.15 1.06
N LEU A 77 6.24 -6.47 1.11
CA LEU A 77 5.99 -7.24 2.32
C LEU A 77 7.23 -7.19 3.23
N VAL A 78 7.02 -6.84 4.49
CA VAL A 78 8.09 -6.79 5.50
C VAL A 78 8.40 -8.21 5.98
N ALA A 79 9.70 -8.57 6.00
CA ALA A 79 10.17 -9.91 6.39
C ALA A 79 11.41 -9.85 7.29
N GLY A 80 11.77 -11.00 7.87
CA GLY A 80 13.00 -11.15 8.64
C GLY A 80 13.07 -10.25 9.88
N LYS A 81 14.23 -9.65 10.15
CA LYS A 81 14.46 -8.82 11.35
C LYS A 81 13.60 -7.55 11.37
N GLU A 82 13.26 -6.99 10.20
CA GLU A 82 12.42 -5.80 10.11
C GLU A 82 11.00 -6.12 10.58
N MET A 83 10.47 -7.29 10.19
CA MET A 83 9.14 -7.76 10.59
C MET A 83 9.03 -7.88 12.11
N TRP A 84 10.00 -8.54 12.76
CA TRP A 84 9.99 -8.72 14.22
C TRP A 84 10.04 -7.39 14.96
N LYS A 85 10.79 -6.39 14.46
CA LYS A 85 10.80 -5.05 15.07
C LYS A 85 9.43 -4.39 15.04
N VAL A 86 8.67 -4.56 13.96
CA VAL A 86 7.31 -4.00 13.84
C VAL A 86 6.34 -4.76 14.75
N ILE A 87 6.42 -6.09 14.77
CA ILE A 87 5.62 -6.95 15.67
C ILE A 87 5.86 -6.56 17.13
N ASP A 88 7.11 -6.48 17.58
CA ASP A 88 7.44 -6.18 18.97
C ASP A 88 7.02 -4.77 19.37
N LYS A 89 7.20 -3.79 18.49
CA LYS A 89 6.91 -2.39 18.77
C LYS A 89 5.41 -2.11 18.87
N TYR A 90 4.61 -2.70 17.98
CA TYR A 90 3.18 -2.39 17.85
C TYR A 90 2.27 -3.57 18.24
N GLN A 91 2.85 -4.64 18.78
CA GLN A 91 2.16 -5.84 19.23
C GLN A 91 1.28 -6.48 18.13
N VAL A 92 1.75 -6.45 16.88
CA VAL A 92 0.99 -6.95 15.73
C VAL A 92 0.60 -8.41 15.93
N GLU A 93 -0.71 -8.69 15.92
CA GLU A 93 -1.25 -10.02 16.14
C GLU A 93 -0.88 -11.02 15.02
N GLU A 94 -0.73 -12.29 15.39
CA GLU A 94 -0.50 -13.38 14.45
C GLU A 94 -1.61 -13.46 13.39
N GLY A 95 -1.19 -13.76 12.15
CA GLY A 95 -2.09 -13.81 10.99
C GLY A 95 -2.26 -12.48 10.26
N ASN A 96 -1.64 -11.39 10.75
CA ASN A 96 -1.48 -10.16 9.97
C ASN A 96 -0.20 -10.22 9.12
N TYR A 97 -0.30 -9.67 7.91
CA TYR A 97 0.82 -9.34 7.05
C TYR A 97 1.20 -7.89 7.29
N ILE A 98 2.51 -7.59 7.23
CA ILE A 98 3.02 -6.23 7.42
C ILE A 98 3.52 -5.73 6.07
N PHE A 99 2.91 -4.65 5.61
CA PHE A 99 3.22 -3.98 4.36
C PHE A 99 3.95 -2.67 4.65
N LYS A 100 4.90 -2.33 3.80
CA LYS A 100 5.48 -0.99 3.75
C LYS A 100 5.24 -0.36 2.37
N ILE A 101 4.93 0.92 2.35
CA ILE A 101 4.72 1.69 1.11
C ILE A 101 5.80 2.76 0.99
N ASN A 102 6.50 2.76 -0.15
CA ASN A 102 7.48 3.77 -0.50
C ASN A 102 6.79 5.01 -1.08
N ALA A 103 7.29 6.19 -0.73
CA ALA A 103 6.81 7.48 -1.19
C ALA A 103 7.96 8.31 -1.74
N GLU A 104 7.67 9.25 -2.64
CA GLU A 104 8.64 10.22 -3.15
C GLU A 104 9.22 11.06 -2.00
N ASP A 105 10.48 11.49 -2.11
CA ASP A 105 11.22 12.25 -1.10
C ASP A 105 11.53 11.53 0.24
N PHE A 106 11.27 10.22 0.32
CA PHE A 106 11.64 9.41 1.49
C PHE A 106 12.70 8.34 1.17
N ASP A 107 13.77 8.35 1.98
CA ASP A 107 14.82 7.31 1.92
C ASP A 107 14.29 5.93 2.33
N THR A 108 13.44 5.90 3.36
CA THR A 108 12.78 4.71 3.90
C THR A 108 11.27 4.83 3.77
N ALA A 109 10.58 3.71 3.51
CA ALA A 109 9.12 3.65 3.44
C ALA A 109 8.46 4.31 4.67
N PRO A 110 7.78 5.46 4.51
CA PRO A 110 7.19 6.20 5.65
C PRO A 110 5.87 5.60 6.11
N ILE A 111 5.30 4.67 5.35
CA ILE A 111 3.97 4.11 5.56
C ILE A 111 4.10 2.63 5.90
N ILE A 112 3.46 2.21 6.99
CA ILE A 112 3.39 0.82 7.45
C ILE A 112 1.93 0.48 7.73
N ILE A 113 1.46 -0.62 7.16
CA ILE A 113 0.11 -1.14 7.35
C ILE A 113 0.23 -2.61 7.76
N ALA A 114 -0.42 -3.00 8.84
CA ALA A 114 -0.61 -4.41 9.19
C ALA A 114 -2.07 -4.80 8.96
N SER A 115 -2.33 -5.85 8.20
CA SER A 115 -3.70 -6.31 7.90
C SER A 115 -3.75 -7.81 7.57
N LYS A 116 -4.95 -8.41 7.57
CA LYS A 116 -5.14 -9.83 7.22
C LYS A 116 -5.13 -10.10 5.71
N GLY A 117 -5.09 -9.06 4.89
CA GLY A 117 -5.27 -9.16 3.45
C GLY A 117 -4.96 -7.87 2.71
N LEU A 118 -4.67 -8.02 1.42
CA LEU A 118 -4.48 -6.95 0.46
C LEU A 118 -5.24 -7.30 -0.81
N LYS A 119 -6.01 -6.38 -1.39
CA LYS A 119 -6.58 -6.56 -2.73
C LYS A 119 -6.49 -5.27 -3.52
N ALA A 120 -5.95 -5.35 -4.73
CA ALA A 120 -5.91 -4.22 -5.64
C ALA A 120 -7.01 -4.32 -6.70
N GLU A 121 -7.60 -3.17 -7.02
CA GLU A 121 -8.50 -2.97 -8.15
C GLU A 121 -7.92 -1.88 -9.05
N ILE A 122 -7.63 -2.24 -10.30
CA ILE A 122 -7.15 -1.30 -11.31
C ILE A 122 -8.39 -0.82 -12.06
N ILE A 123 -8.72 0.46 -11.90
CA ILE A 123 -9.90 1.10 -12.46
C ILE A 123 -9.57 1.63 -13.86
N ASN A 124 -8.46 2.37 -13.98
CA ASN A 124 -7.93 2.83 -15.26
C ASN A 124 -6.68 2.03 -15.62
N LYS A 125 -6.70 1.30 -16.74
CA LYS A 125 -5.56 0.46 -17.18
C LYS A 125 -4.39 1.25 -17.74
N ASP A 126 -4.67 2.44 -18.27
CA ASP A 126 -3.72 3.34 -18.92
C ASP A 126 -3.87 4.73 -18.26
N PRO A 127 -3.42 4.88 -17.01
CA PRO A 127 -3.51 6.16 -16.31
C PRO A 127 -2.57 7.22 -16.92
N PHE A 128 -1.63 6.82 -17.77
CA PHE A 128 -0.67 7.67 -18.49
C PHE A 128 -0.24 7.05 -19.81
#